data_AF-A0A917BB74-F1
#
_entry.id   AF-A0A917BB74-F1
#
_cell.length_a   1.000
_cell.length_b   1.000
_cell.length_c   1.000
_cell.angle_alpha   90.00
_cell.angle_beta   90.00
_cell.angle_gamma   90.00
#
_symmetry.space_group_name_H-M   'P 1'
#
loop_
_entity.id
_entity.type
_entity.pdbx_description
1 polymer ?
#
loop_
_entity_poly.entity_id
_entity_poly.type
_entity_poly.pdbx_seq_one_letter_code
_entity_poly.pdbx_strand_id
1 'polypeptide(L)'
;MRRSGATGVGPYPASGEMGSMSAEDEAAVADASATLERALIEVKKVVVGQDRLVERMLLGLLARGHLLLEGVPGVAKTLAVRTLADVAGGSFARLQFTPDLMPSDITGTRVWRAAQETFDVELGPVFANLVLADEINRAPAKVQSALLEAMAEHQVSIAGRSHRLPEPFLVLATQNPVESEGVYRLPEAQRDRFLMKVDVPYPTGQEEFEILHRMSVDPPRAEQVLTPADVVRLQRVADGIFVHHSVMSYLVSLTVATRDPSFFGLSHLGDVVELGVSPRASLGMLAAARALALLRGRSYVLAGDVADVASDVMSHRLLLSFDAVADGTDPRDVVRQVIEQIPRPSVATREDPDAARTA
;
A
#
# COMPACT_ATOMS: atom_id res chain seq x y z
N MET A 1 -24.95 -45.76 -5.67
CA MET A 1 -25.63 -44.70 -4.87
C MET A 1 -24.60 -44.14 -3.92
N ARG A 2 -24.18 -42.87 -3.88
CA ARG A 2 -24.67 -41.61 -4.43
C ARG A 2 -23.48 -40.85 -5.04
N ARG A 3 -23.64 -40.31 -6.25
CA ARG A 3 -22.82 -39.20 -6.77
C ARG A 3 -23.49 -37.91 -6.30
N SER A 4 -22.73 -37.02 -5.68
CA SER A 4 -23.10 -35.68 -5.23
C SER A 4 -21.82 -34.86 -5.34
N GLY A 5 -21.71 -33.75 -6.03
CA GLY A 5 -22.63 -32.92 -6.79
C GLY A 5 -21.79 -31.69 -7.09
N ALA A 6 -21.23 -31.62 -8.30
CA ALA A 6 -20.38 -30.51 -8.71
C ALA A 6 -21.26 -29.25 -8.83
N THR A 7 -21.25 -28.40 -7.82
CA THR A 7 -21.77 -27.04 -7.93
C THR A 7 -20.74 -26.21 -8.66
N GLY A 8 -20.91 -26.10 -9.98
CA GLY A 8 -20.12 -25.23 -10.82
C GLY A 8 -20.24 -23.79 -10.35
N VAL A 9 -19.10 -23.12 -10.18
CA VAL A 9 -19.06 -21.66 -10.26
C VAL A 9 -19.44 -21.33 -11.70
N GLY A 10 -20.61 -20.74 -11.89
CA GLY A 10 -21.14 -20.43 -13.22
C GLY A 10 -20.19 -19.55 -14.03
N PRO A 11 -20.29 -19.57 -15.38
CA PRO A 11 -19.46 -18.73 -16.22
C PRO A 11 -19.76 -17.25 -15.90
N TYR A 12 -18.75 -16.52 -15.43
CA TYR A 12 -18.82 -15.06 -15.37
C TYR A 12 -19.19 -14.53 -16.77
N PRO A 13 -20.09 -13.52 -16.87
CA PRO A 13 -20.55 -13.05 -18.16
C PRO A 13 -19.35 -12.58 -19.01
N ALA A 14 -19.11 -13.27 -20.12
CA ALA A 14 -18.25 -12.79 -21.18
C ALA A 14 -18.98 -11.63 -21.88
N SER A 15 -18.24 -10.58 -22.25
CA SER A 15 -18.70 -9.33 -22.88
C SER A 15 -19.36 -8.31 -21.95
N GLY A 16 -18.52 -7.58 -21.21
CA GLY A 16 -18.79 -6.18 -20.91
C GLY A 16 -18.19 -5.35 -22.03
N GLU A 17 -19.02 -4.62 -22.79
CA GLU A 17 -18.55 -3.65 -23.77
C GLU A 17 -17.55 -2.69 -23.10
N MET A 18 -16.39 -2.46 -23.72
CA MET A 18 -15.54 -1.32 -23.38
C MET A 18 -16.37 -0.07 -23.66
N GLY A 19 -16.98 0.50 -22.61
CA GLY A 19 -17.54 1.84 -22.70
C GLY A 19 -16.42 2.75 -23.18
N SER A 20 -16.59 3.38 -24.34
CA SER A 20 -15.62 4.32 -24.87
C SER A 20 -15.46 5.43 -23.84
N MET A 21 -14.26 5.56 -23.27
CA MET A 21 -13.93 6.73 -22.45
C MET A 21 -14.16 8.00 -23.25
N SER A 22 -14.63 9.05 -22.58
CA SER A 22 -14.72 10.34 -23.24
C SER A 22 -13.31 10.88 -23.49
N ALA A 23 -13.15 11.70 -24.53
CA ALA A 23 -11.87 12.38 -24.79
C ALA A 23 -11.42 13.26 -23.60
N GLU A 24 -12.38 13.72 -22.78
CA GLU A 24 -12.13 14.47 -21.55
C GLU A 24 -11.48 13.59 -20.46
N ASP A 25 -11.91 12.33 -20.33
CA ASP A 25 -11.33 11.39 -19.36
C ASP A 25 -9.91 10.99 -19.74
N GLU A 26 -9.63 10.79 -21.03
CA GLU A 26 -8.27 10.51 -21.52
C GLU A 26 -7.32 11.68 -21.28
N ALA A 27 -7.78 12.92 -21.53
CA ALA A 27 -7.00 14.12 -21.25
C ALA A 27 -6.74 14.28 -19.74
N ALA A 28 -7.71 13.97 -18.89
CA ALA A 28 -7.55 14.03 -17.43
C ALA A 28 -6.52 13.00 -16.92
N VAL A 29 -6.50 11.79 -17.48
CA VAL A 29 -5.50 10.76 -17.14
C VAL A 29 -4.10 11.19 -17.58
N ALA A 30 -3.96 11.79 -18.77
CA ALA A 30 -2.68 12.28 -19.26
C ALA A 30 -2.12 13.43 -18.38
N ASP A 31 -2.94 14.42 -18.03
CA ASP A 31 -2.57 15.51 -17.11
C ASP A 31 -2.15 14.99 -15.72
N ALA A 32 -2.95 14.06 -15.19
CA ALA A 32 -2.68 13.44 -13.91
C ALA A 32 -1.36 12.65 -13.92
N SER A 33 -1.12 11.85 -14.97
CA SER A 33 0.12 11.09 -15.13
C SER A 33 1.35 11.99 -15.27
N ALA A 34 1.29 13.04 -16.09
CA ALA A 34 2.38 13.99 -16.24
C ALA A 34 2.69 14.74 -14.91
N THR A 35 1.65 15.03 -14.12
CA THR A 35 1.82 15.65 -12.81
C THR A 35 2.44 14.67 -11.80
N LEU A 36 2.04 13.41 -11.81
CA LEU A 36 2.64 12.36 -10.99
C LEU A 36 4.09 12.07 -11.37
N GLU A 37 4.42 12.10 -12.66
CA GLU A 37 5.80 11.94 -13.15
C GLU A 37 6.69 13.07 -12.65
N ARG A 38 6.23 14.33 -12.69
CA ARG A 38 6.96 15.46 -12.10
C ARG A 38 7.20 15.28 -10.59
N ALA A 39 6.18 14.85 -9.85
CA ALA A 39 6.31 14.56 -8.43
C ALA A 39 7.31 13.42 -8.17
N LEU A 40 7.27 12.35 -8.97
CA LEU A 40 8.20 11.23 -8.88
C LEU A 40 9.65 11.67 -9.11
N ILE A 41 9.89 12.47 -10.15
CA ILE A 41 11.23 13.02 -10.47
C ILE A 41 11.73 13.88 -9.31
N GLU A 42 10.89 14.74 -8.73
CA GLU A 42 11.28 15.61 -7.63
C GLU A 42 11.61 14.82 -6.34
N VAL A 43 10.93 13.70 -6.07
CA VAL A 43 11.32 12.82 -4.97
C VAL A 43 12.64 12.10 -5.27
N LYS A 44 12.83 11.58 -6.49
CA LYS A 44 14.05 10.86 -6.91
C LYS A 44 15.29 11.76 -7.00
N LYS A 45 15.10 13.07 -7.10
CA LYS A 45 16.17 14.07 -6.95
C LYS A 45 16.84 13.96 -5.58
N VAL A 46 16.07 13.73 -4.52
CA VAL A 46 16.58 13.63 -3.14
C VAL A 46 16.85 12.18 -2.74
N VAL A 47 15.94 11.26 -3.08
CA VAL A 47 16.02 9.85 -2.67
C VAL A 47 16.76 9.03 -3.74
N VAL A 48 17.88 8.42 -3.36
CA VAL A 48 18.73 7.61 -4.25
C VAL A 48 18.53 6.13 -3.98
N GLY A 49 18.41 5.33 -5.05
CA GLY A 49 18.42 3.87 -4.97
C GLY A 49 17.19 3.22 -4.34
N GLN A 50 16.07 3.94 -4.26
CA GLN A 50 14.85 3.44 -3.62
C GLN A 50 13.64 3.63 -4.53
N ASP A 51 13.81 3.37 -5.83
CA ASP A 51 12.76 3.54 -6.84
C ASP A 51 11.46 2.82 -6.47
N ARG A 52 11.57 1.57 -6.00
CA ARG A 52 10.42 0.79 -5.55
C ARG A 52 9.72 1.43 -4.36
N LEU A 53 10.46 1.90 -3.35
CA LEU A 53 9.86 2.56 -2.18
C LEU A 53 9.10 3.81 -2.63
N VAL A 54 9.74 4.68 -3.41
CA VAL A 54 9.14 5.92 -3.89
C VAL A 54 7.87 5.65 -4.70
N GLU A 55 7.92 4.69 -5.62
CA GLU A 55 6.74 4.27 -6.39
C GLU A 55 5.62 3.79 -5.45
N ARG A 56 5.91 2.90 -4.49
CA ARG A 56 4.90 2.39 -3.55
C ARG A 56 4.35 3.46 -2.62
N MET A 57 5.13 4.46 -2.24
CA MET A 57 4.63 5.61 -1.46
C MET A 57 3.60 6.43 -2.25
N LEU A 58 3.85 6.68 -3.55
CA LEU A 58 2.87 7.33 -4.42
C LEU A 58 1.63 6.47 -4.63
N LEU A 59 1.78 5.15 -4.81
CA LEU A 59 0.64 4.23 -4.88
C LEU A 59 -0.19 4.26 -3.60
N GLY A 60 0.45 4.21 -2.42
CA GLY A 60 -0.24 4.32 -1.13
C GLY A 60 -1.00 5.63 -0.99
N LEU A 61 -0.40 6.75 -1.41
CA LEU A 61 -1.04 8.06 -1.40
C LEU A 61 -2.27 8.11 -2.33
N LEU A 62 -2.17 7.57 -3.54
CA LEU A 62 -3.27 7.56 -4.53
C LEU A 62 -4.37 6.55 -4.18
N ALA A 63 -4.01 5.39 -3.65
CA ALA A 63 -4.94 4.34 -3.26
C ALA A 63 -5.53 4.55 -1.85
N ARG A 64 -5.17 5.66 -1.16
CA ARG A 64 -5.57 5.95 0.22
C ARG A 64 -5.22 4.81 1.18
N GLY A 65 -4.07 4.18 0.96
CA GLY A 65 -3.65 2.98 1.66
C GLY A 65 -2.32 3.17 2.39
N HIS A 66 -2.35 2.93 3.70
CA HIS A 66 -1.19 3.00 4.57
C HIS A 66 -0.15 1.92 4.25
N LEU A 67 1.12 2.21 4.53
CA LEU A 67 2.25 1.36 4.16
C LEU A 67 2.99 0.86 5.40
N LEU A 68 3.41 -0.41 5.35
CA LEU A 68 4.31 -1.01 6.33
C LEU A 68 5.69 -1.15 5.69
N LEU A 69 6.68 -0.43 6.23
CA LEU A 69 8.05 -0.37 5.71
C LEU A 69 8.98 -1.24 6.56
N GLU A 70 9.32 -2.42 6.06
CA GLU A 70 10.26 -3.31 6.72
C GLU A 70 11.66 -3.08 6.15
N GLY A 71 12.67 -3.07 7.00
CA GLY A 71 14.05 -2.88 6.55
C GLY A 71 14.95 -2.39 7.66
N VAL A 72 16.23 -2.50 7.42
CA VAL A 72 17.29 -2.17 8.38
C VAL A 72 17.32 -0.67 8.73
N PRO A 73 17.84 -0.30 9.91
CA PRO A 73 18.08 1.10 10.27
C PRO A 73 19.01 1.79 9.27
N GLY A 74 18.85 3.10 9.08
CA GLY A 74 19.77 3.91 8.30
C GLY A 74 19.53 3.97 6.79
N VAL A 75 18.54 3.25 6.24
CA VAL A 75 18.21 3.27 4.79
C VAL A 75 17.33 4.46 4.39
N ALA A 76 17.55 5.65 4.96
CA ALA A 76 16.91 6.91 4.55
C ALA A 76 15.36 6.92 4.45
N LYS A 77 14.64 5.98 5.12
CA LYS A 77 13.16 5.92 5.08
C LYS A 77 12.52 7.25 5.49
N THR A 78 13.03 7.86 6.57
CA THR A 78 12.57 9.16 7.06
C THR A 78 12.77 10.28 6.04
N LEU A 79 13.89 10.27 5.31
CA LEU A 79 14.16 11.23 4.24
C LEU A 79 13.16 11.03 3.11
N ALA A 80 12.90 9.79 2.69
CA ALA A 80 11.98 9.49 1.62
C ALA A 80 10.55 9.95 1.93
N VAL A 81 10.04 9.68 3.14
CA VAL A 81 8.69 10.12 3.53
C VAL A 81 8.59 11.63 3.65
N ARG A 82 9.59 12.28 4.26
CA ARG A 82 9.63 13.75 4.37
C ARG A 82 9.66 14.39 2.99
N THR A 83 10.50 13.90 2.09
CA THR A 83 10.61 14.39 0.71
C THR A 83 9.26 14.28 0.00
N LEU A 84 8.56 13.15 0.15
CA LEU A 84 7.23 13.02 -0.43
C LEU A 84 6.22 14.03 0.17
N ALA A 85 6.29 14.31 1.47
CA ALA A 85 5.42 15.30 2.11
C ALA A 85 5.68 16.72 1.56
N ASP A 86 6.96 17.07 1.40
CA ASP A 86 7.39 18.36 0.83
C ASP A 86 6.91 18.50 -0.62
N VAL A 87 7.06 17.45 -1.44
CA VAL A 87 6.56 17.42 -2.83
C VAL A 87 5.03 17.49 -2.89
N ALA A 88 4.34 16.80 -1.97
CA ALA A 88 2.88 16.75 -1.87
C ALA A 88 2.24 18.03 -1.32
N GLY A 89 3.04 18.92 -0.70
CA GLY A 89 2.57 20.15 -0.06
C GLY A 89 1.76 19.92 1.23
N GLY A 90 1.87 18.74 1.83
CA GLY A 90 1.14 18.35 3.04
C GLY A 90 1.97 18.54 4.31
N SER A 91 1.31 18.55 5.47
CA SER A 91 2.01 18.51 6.75
C SER A 91 2.64 17.14 7.00
N PHE A 92 3.82 17.14 7.62
CA PHE A 92 4.56 15.94 8.00
C PHE A 92 4.68 15.83 9.52
N ALA A 93 4.42 14.66 10.07
CA ALA A 93 4.72 14.33 11.45
C ALA A 93 5.52 13.03 11.53
N ARG A 94 6.48 13.01 12.46
CA ARG A 94 7.24 11.82 12.81
C ARG A 94 6.88 11.41 14.24
N LEU A 95 6.47 10.15 14.38
CA LEU A 95 6.13 9.49 15.62
C LEU A 95 7.12 8.37 15.86
N GLN A 96 7.93 8.49 16.91
CA GLN A 96 8.80 7.40 17.33
C GLN A 96 8.04 6.54 18.34
N PHE A 97 7.85 5.26 18.04
CA PHE A 97 7.21 4.34 18.97
C PHE A 97 8.24 3.86 20.00
N THR A 98 7.88 4.02 21.26
CA THR A 98 8.68 3.61 22.42
C THR A 98 7.81 2.86 23.43
N PRO A 99 8.39 2.06 24.33
CA PRO A 99 7.62 1.28 25.31
C PRO A 99 6.76 2.12 26.27
N ASP A 100 7.15 3.38 26.49
CA ASP A 100 6.51 4.36 27.38
C ASP A 100 5.49 5.26 26.67
N LEU A 101 5.37 5.18 25.35
CA LEU A 101 4.44 5.99 24.56
C LEU A 101 2.99 5.72 25.00
N MET A 102 2.18 6.76 25.14
CA MET A 102 0.77 6.65 25.49
C MET A 102 -0.12 6.88 24.27
N PRO A 103 -1.35 6.31 24.22
CA PRO A 103 -2.30 6.59 23.13
C PRO A 103 -2.56 8.09 22.91
N SER A 104 -2.62 8.87 23.98
CA SER A 104 -2.81 10.33 23.95
C SER A 104 -1.65 11.08 23.27
N ASP A 105 -0.45 10.52 23.23
CA ASP A 105 0.70 11.14 22.57
C ASP A 105 0.60 11.03 21.04
N ILE A 106 -0.26 10.14 20.54
CA ILE A 106 -0.58 9.99 19.11
C ILE A 106 -1.82 10.80 18.75
N THR A 107 -2.89 10.62 19.53
CA THR A 107 -4.22 11.17 19.25
C THR A 107 -4.38 12.62 19.71
N GLY A 108 -3.70 13.02 20.77
CA GLY A 108 -3.87 14.30 21.43
C GLY A 108 -4.48 14.18 22.82
N THR A 109 -4.45 15.27 23.56
CA THR A 109 -4.88 15.32 24.97
C THR A 109 -5.63 16.61 25.29
N ARG A 110 -6.30 16.63 26.44
CA ARG A 110 -6.88 17.86 26.99
C ARG A 110 -5.89 18.51 27.94
N VAL A 111 -5.60 19.78 27.67
CA VAL A 111 -4.69 20.59 28.47
C VAL A 111 -5.48 21.68 29.20
N TRP A 112 -5.16 21.91 30.47
CA TRP A 112 -5.73 23.01 31.24
C TRP A 112 -4.95 24.29 30.94
N ARG A 113 -5.61 25.29 30.33
CA ARG A 113 -5.02 26.61 30.11
C ARG A 113 -5.36 27.52 31.29
N ALA A 114 -4.46 27.57 32.26
CA ALA A 114 -4.65 28.34 33.50
C ALA A 114 -4.99 29.83 33.26
N ALA A 115 -4.40 30.46 32.23
CA ALA A 115 -4.67 31.85 31.88
C ALA A 115 -6.12 32.12 31.42
N GLN A 116 -6.80 31.09 30.91
CA GLN A 116 -8.18 31.20 30.42
C GLN A 116 -9.18 30.47 31.33
N GLU A 117 -8.70 29.77 32.36
CA GLU A 117 -9.50 28.87 33.21
C GLU A 117 -10.36 27.88 32.40
N THR A 118 -9.84 27.44 31.25
CA THR A 118 -10.53 26.51 30.35
C THR A 118 -9.66 25.30 30.01
N PHE A 119 -10.32 24.16 29.77
CA PHE A 119 -9.70 23.02 29.11
C PHE A 119 -9.72 23.20 27.60
N ASP A 120 -8.55 23.14 26.98
CA ASP A 120 -8.38 23.13 25.53
C ASP A 120 -7.93 21.74 25.05
N VAL A 121 -8.07 21.48 23.75
CA VAL A 121 -7.62 20.24 23.11
C VAL A 121 -6.33 20.53 22.37
N GLU A 122 -5.29 19.76 22.71
CA GLU A 122 -4.05 19.74 21.96
C GLU A 122 -4.06 18.51 21.06
N LEU A 123 -4.12 18.76 19.74
CA LEU A 123 -4.16 17.70 18.73
C LEU A 123 -2.81 17.00 18.65
N GLY A 124 -2.84 15.67 18.58
CA GLY A 124 -1.63 14.87 18.46
C GLY A 124 -1.00 14.94 17.05
N PRO A 125 0.19 14.37 16.90
CA PRO A 125 0.93 14.32 15.64
C PRO A 125 0.23 13.53 14.52
N VAL A 126 -0.79 12.72 14.84
CA VAL A 126 -1.60 12.04 13.81
C VAL A 126 -2.39 13.02 12.93
N PHE A 127 -2.55 14.28 13.34
CA PHE A 127 -3.23 15.33 12.57
C PHE A 127 -2.35 15.95 11.46
N ALA A 128 -1.39 15.19 10.93
CA ALA A 128 -0.60 15.55 9.75
C ALA A 128 -1.05 14.78 8.50
N ASN A 129 -0.82 15.33 7.31
CA ASN A 129 -1.16 14.65 6.06
C ASN A 129 -0.33 13.38 5.86
N LEU A 130 0.97 13.44 6.16
CA LEU A 130 1.88 12.29 6.11
C LEU A 130 2.46 12.04 7.50
N VAL A 131 2.21 10.85 8.04
CA VAL A 131 2.68 10.42 9.36
C VAL A 131 3.66 9.27 9.19
N LEU A 132 4.91 9.48 9.61
CA LEU A 132 5.89 8.39 9.76
C LEU A 132 5.81 7.84 11.18
N ALA A 133 5.38 6.60 11.33
CA ALA A 133 5.35 5.88 12.61
C ALA A 133 6.56 4.94 12.69
N ASP A 134 7.67 5.42 13.25
CA ASP A 134 8.90 4.64 13.35
C ASP A 134 8.81 3.58 14.45
N GLU A 135 9.26 2.37 14.11
CA GLU A 135 9.39 1.23 15.03
C GLU A 135 8.08 0.87 15.75
N ILE A 136 6.98 0.78 14.99
CA ILE A 136 5.63 0.51 15.53
C ILE A 136 5.58 -0.74 16.44
N ASN A 137 6.49 -1.68 16.22
CA ASN A 137 6.66 -2.89 17.00
C ASN A 137 7.32 -2.68 18.38
N ARG A 138 7.71 -1.46 18.78
CA ARG A 138 8.29 -1.16 20.11
C ARG A 138 7.28 -0.64 21.14
N ALA A 139 6.08 -0.24 20.71
CA ALA A 139 5.05 0.20 21.64
C ALA A 139 4.05 -0.92 21.97
N PRO A 140 3.41 -0.88 23.16
CA PRO A 140 2.37 -1.82 23.54
C PRO A 140 1.18 -1.83 22.56
N ALA A 141 0.46 -2.96 22.52
CA ALA A 141 -0.69 -3.14 21.61
C ALA A 141 -1.78 -2.06 21.73
N LYS A 142 -1.97 -1.46 22.92
CA LYS A 142 -2.93 -0.36 23.12
C LYS A 142 -2.56 0.90 22.35
N VAL A 143 -1.26 1.19 22.25
CA VAL A 143 -0.70 2.35 21.53
C VAL A 143 -0.78 2.12 20.03
N GLN A 144 -0.40 0.92 19.59
CA GLN A 144 -0.57 0.48 18.20
C GLN A 144 -2.03 0.60 17.77
N SER A 145 -2.97 0.16 18.61
CA SER A 145 -4.41 0.24 18.33
C SER A 145 -4.89 1.67 18.12
N ALA A 146 -4.37 2.66 18.87
CA ALA A 146 -4.76 4.06 18.71
C ALA A 146 -4.41 4.63 17.33
N LEU A 147 -3.21 4.31 16.82
CA LEU A 147 -2.83 4.69 15.45
C LEU A 147 -3.69 3.97 14.40
N LEU A 148 -3.91 2.68 14.59
CA LEU A 148 -4.69 1.85 13.65
C LEU A 148 -6.19 2.22 13.61
N GLU A 149 -6.73 2.71 14.72
CA GLU A 149 -8.08 3.28 14.80
C GLU A 149 -8.15 4.59 14.01
N ALA A 150 -7.18 5.49 14.20
CA ALA A 150 -7.09 6.73 13.42
C ALA A 150 -6.98 6.45 11.91
N MET A 151 -6.22 5.42 11.52
CA MET A 151 -6.12 4.94 10.14
C MET A 151 -7.44 4.42 9.58
N ALA A 152 -8.23 3.70 10.37
CA ALA A 152 -9.48 3.10 9.90
C ALA A 152 -10.64 4.11 9.86
N GLU A 153 -10.74 4.97 10.87
CA GLU A 153 -11.88 5.86 11.07
C GLU A 153 -11.67 7.25 10.46
N HIS A 154 -10.43 7.61 10.09
CA HIS A 154 -10.07 8.95 9.59
C HIS A 154 -10.47 10.10 10.54
N GLN A 155 -10.67 9.78 11.81
CA GLN A 155 -11.00 10.71 12.88
C GLN A 155 -10.54 10.15 14.22
N VAL A 156 -10.43 11.02 15.20
CA VAL A 156 -10.03 10.68 16.56
C VAL A 156 -11.02 11.32 17.53
N SER A 157 -11.40 10.58 18.59
CA SER A 157 -12.28 11.11 19.64
C SER A 157 -11.48 11.52 20.87
N ILE A 158 -11.49 12.81 21.21
CA ILE A 158 -10.79 13.37 22.38
C ILE A 158 -11.86 13.93 23.32
N ALA A 159 -11.97 13.30 24.50
CA ALA A 159 -12.92 13.68 25.55
C ALA A 159 -14.37 13.90 25.07
N GLY A 160 -14.86 12.97 24.24
CA GLY A 160 -16.24 12.98 23.73
C GLY A 160 -16.47 13.91 22.53
N ARG A 161 -15.44 14.55 21.97
CA ARG A 161 -15.51 15.31 20.72
C ARG A 161 -14.71 14.60 19.63
N SER A 162 -15.30 14.46 18.44
CA SER A 162 -14.63 13.87 17.29
C SER A 162 -13.91 14.94 16.48
N HIS A 163 -12.66 14.66 16.13
CA HIS A 163 -11.78 15.52 15.36
C HIS A 163 -11.36 14.76 14.10
N ARG A 164 -11.69 15.30 12.91
CA ARG A 164 -11.37 14.67 11.62
C ARG A 164 -9.91 14.88 11.27
N LEU A 165 -9.27 13.86 10.71
CA LEU A 165 -7.90 13.93 10.21
C LEU A 165 -7.84 14.76 8.91
N PRO A 166 -6.69 15.37 8.57
CA PRO A 166 -6.55 16.13 7.34
C PRO A 166 -6.65 15.21 6.11
N GLU A 167 -7.08 15.75 4.96
CA GLU A 167 -7.10 15.03 3.69
C GLU A 167 -6.10 15.64 2.71
N PRO A 168 -5.23 14.83 2.07
CA PRO A 168 -5.08 13.38 2.21
C PRO A 168 -4.43 12.99 3.55
N PHE A 169 -4.66 11.75 4.00
CA PHE A 169 -4.04 11.16 5.19
C PHE A 169 -3.32 9.86 4.82
N LEU A 170 -2.01 9.81 5.04
CA LEU A 170 -1.18 8.64 4.80
C LEU A 170 -0.28 8.35 6.00
N VAL A 171 -0.22 7.08 6.37
CA VAL A 171 0.63 6.59 7.47
C VAL A 171 1.62 5.62 6.86
N LEU A 172 2.89 5.82 7.15
CA LEU A 172 3.97 4.89 6.84
C LEU A 172 4.54 4.41 8.16
N ALA A 173 4.29 3.16 8.50
CA ALA A 173 4.79 2.56 9.73
C ALA A 173 6.06 1.76 9.42
N THR A 174 7.13 1.94 10.20
CA THR A 174 8.35 1.14 10.03
C THR A 174 8.42 0.02 11.06
N GLN A 175 8.96 -1.12 10.65
CA GLN A 175 9.28 -2.23 11.53
C GLN A 175 10.75 -2.61 11.34
N ASN A 176 11.44 -2.80 12.47
CA ASN A 176 12.79 -3.34 12.49
C ASN A 176 12.73 -4.84 12.80
N PRO A 177 13.10 -5.73 11.84
CA PRO A 177 13.00 -7.17 12.04
C PRO A 177 14.08 -7.76 12.96
N VAL A 178 15.17 -7.02 13.22
CA VAL A 178 16.38 -7.54 13.91
C VAL A 178 16.37 -7.27 15.42
N GLU A 179 15.38 -6.53 15.93
CA GLU A 179 15.37 -6.11 17.33
C GLU A 179 14.83 -7.23 18.25
N SER A 180 15.60 -7.57 19.28
CA SER A 180 15.31 -8.71 20.17
C SER A 180 14.65 -8.32 21.49
N GLU A 181 14.68 -7.03 21.86
CA GLU A 181 14.23 -6.54 23.16
C GLU A 181 13.00 -5.64 23.02
N GLY A 182 11.95 -5.87 23.82
CA GLY A 182 10.78 -5.00 23.85
C GLY A 182 9.92 -5.02 22.57
N VAL A 183 9.96 -6.10 21.79
CA VAL A 183 9.23 -6.19 20.51
C VAL A 183 7.82 -6.79 20.69
N TYR A 184 6.82 -5.98 20.36
CA TYR A 184 5.42 -6.31 20.24
C TYR A 184 5.05 -6.50 18.76
N ARG A 185 5.04 -7.75 18.29
CA ARG A 185 4.62 -8.06 16.92
C ARG A 185 3.19 -7.58 16.68
N LEU A 186 2.95 -6.93 15.54
CA LEU A 186 1.60 -6.59 15.10
C LEU A 186 0.82 -7.89 14.84
N PRO A 187 -0.32 -8.12 15.51
CA PRO A 187 -1.24 -9.19 15.16
C PRO A 187 -1.64 -9.14 13.69
N GLU A 188 -1.97 -10.28 13.09
CA GLU A 188 -2.39 -10.36 11.67
C GLU A 188 -3.55 -9.42 11.34
N ALA A 189 -4.56 -9.36 12.21
CA ALA A 189 -5.70 -8.45 12.04
C ALA A 189 -5.29 -6.97 12.00
N GLN A 190 -4.16 -6.61 12.62
CA GLN A 190 -3.59 -5.26 12.57
C GLN A 190 -2.78 -5.04 11.30
N ARG A 191 -1.95 -6.01 10.90
CA ARG A 191 -1.19 -5.99 9.64
C ARG A 191 -2.12 -5.87 8.42
N ASP A 192 -3.28 -6.51 8.45
CA ASP A 192 -4.27 -6.48 7.36
C ASP A 192 -4.84 -5.07 7.07
N ARG A 193 -4.67 -4.11 8.00
CA ARG A 193 -5.06 -2.70 7.82
C ARG A 193 -4.09 -1.92 6.93
N PHE A 194 -2.86 -2.40 6.74
CA PHE A 194 -1.92 -1.79 5.79
C PHE A 194 -2.20 -2.29 4.37
N LEU A 195 -2.21 -1.36 3.41
CA LEU A 195 -2.43 -1.70 2.00
C LEU A 195 -1.30 -2.59 1.48
N MET A 196 -0.05 -2.17 1.72
CA MET A 196 1.16 -2.85 1.27
C MET A 196 2.21 -2.96 2.38
N LYS A 197 2.98 -4.06 2.36
CA LYS A 197 4.27 -4.19 3.03
C LYS A 197 5.38 -4.04 2.00
N VAL A 198 6.28 -3.08 2.20
CA VAL A 198 7.41 -2.79 1.32
C VAL A 198 8.71 -3.06 2.06
N ASP A 199 9.59 -3.85 1.46
CA ASP A 199 10.93 -4.08 2.02
C ASP A 199 11.90 -3.04 1.45
N VAL A 200 12.73 -2.51 2.34
CA VAL A 200 13.76 -1.52 2.02
C VAL A 200 15.13 -2.12 2.36
N PRO A 201 15.84 -2.72 1.39
CA PRO A 201 17.16 -3.28 1.60
C PRO A 201 18.22 -2.17 1.75
N TYR A 202 19.44 -2.55 2.10
CA TYR A 202 20.59 -1.65 1.95
C TYR A 202 20.76 -1.25 0.48
N PRO A 203 21.23 -0.01 0.20
CA PRO A 203 21.57 0.39 -1.15
C PRO A 203 22.69 -0.49 -1.70
N THR A 204 22.67 -0.71 -3.01
CA THR A 204 23.80 -1.29 -3.74
C THR A 204 25.01 -0.37 -3.68
N GLY A 205 26.22 -0.89 -3.93
CA GLY A 205 27.42 -0.06 -3.90
C GLY A 205 27.41 1.12 -4.89
N GLN A 206 26.67 1.00 -6.01
CA GLN A 206 26.48 2.12 -6.95
C GLN A 206 25.54 3.19 -6.39
N GLU A 207 24.44 2.78 -5.76
CA GLU A 207 23.50 3.69 -5.11
C GLU A 207 24.16 4.37 -3.91
N GLU A 208 24.99 3.64 -3.14
CA GLU A 208 25.74 4.21 -2.02
C GLU A 208 26.79 5.23 -2.48
N PHE A 209 27.49 4.96 -3.59
CA PHE A 209 28.36 5.94 -4.22
C PHE A 209 27.61 7.21 -4.64
N GLU A 210 26.43 7.06 -5.25
CA GLU A 210 25.59 8.20 -5.64
C GLU A 210 25.05 8.96 -4.43
N ILE A 211 24.71 8.27 -3.33
CA ILE A 211 24.35 8.89 -2.05
C ILE A 211 25.51 9.76 -1.56
N LEU A 212 26.74 9.23 -1.54
CA LEU A 212 27.92 10.00 -1.15
C LEU A 212 28.10 11.23 -2.06
N HIS A 213 28.04 11.06 -3.38
CA HIS A 213 28.21 12.16 -4.33
C HIS A 213 27.15 13.27 -4.12
N ARG A 214 25.89 12.88 -3.92
CA ARG A 214 24.77 13.82 -3.84
C ARG A 214 24.59 14.48 -2.47
N MET A 215 24.96 13.79 -1.39
CA MET A 215 24.71 14.25 -0.01
C MET A 215 25.94 14.86 0.68
N SER A 216 27.14 14.78 0.10
CA SER A 216 28.38 15.17 0.80
C SER A 216 28.59 16.68 0.97
N VAL A 217 28.06 17.52 0.07
CA VAL A 217 28.37 18.97 0.07
C VAL A 217 27.12 19.82 0.31
N ASP A 218 26.18 19.80 -0.63
CA ASP A 218 24.92 20.53 -0.54
C ASP A 218 23.77 19.57 -0.92
N PRO A 219 23.15 18.90 0.08
CA PRO A 219 22.05 17.99 -0.17
C PRO A 219 20.91 18.67 -0.91
N PRO A 220 20.40 18.06 -2.00
CA PRO A 220 19.28 18.64 -2.75
C PRO A 220 18.04 18.71 -1.86
N ARG A 221 17.25 19.76 -2.07
CA ARG A 221 15.93 19.93 -1.47
C ARG A 221 14.87 19.70 -2.52
N ALA A 222 13.80 19.00 -2.12
CA ALA A 222 12.64 18.86 -2.96
C ALA A 222 11.82 20.15 -2.96
N GLU A 223 11.31 20.50 -4.13
CA GLU A 223 10.33 21.55 -4.31
C GLU A 223 8.91 20.99 -4.25
N GLN A 224 7.97 21.82 -3.81
CA GLN A 224 6.57 21.45 -3.81
C GLN A 224 6.04 21.40 -5.24
N VAL A 225 5.52 20.25 -5.66
CA VAL A 225 4.93 20.04 -6.99
C VAL A 225 3.40 19.97 -6.93
N LEU A 226 2.85 19.52 -5.81
CA LEU A 226 1.43 19.29 -5.59
C LEU A 226 0.94 20.10 -4.39
N THR A 227 -0.37 20.30 -4.33
CA THR A 227 -1.08 20.67 -3.10
C THR A 227 -1.86 19.46 -2.55
N PRO A 228 -2.26 19.47 -1.26
CA PRO A 228 -3.19 18.48 -0.72
C PRO A 228 -4.47 18.31 -1.56
N ALA A 229 -4.99 19.41 -2.13
CA ALA A 229 -6.16 19.37 -3.01
C ALA A 229 -5.87 18.66 -4.34
N ASP A 230 -4.66 18.84 -4.91
CA ASP A 230 -4.24 18.12 -6.11
C ASP A 230 -4.15 16.62 -5.84
N VAL A 231 -3.60 16.21 -4.70
CA VAL A 231 -3.55 14.80 -4.31
C VAL A 231 -4.96 14.20 -4.25
N VAL A 232 -5.91 14.88 -3.61
CA VAL A 232 -7.31 14.42 -3.56
C VAL A 232 -7.93 14.34 -4.96
N ARG A 233 -7.63 15.29 -5.85
CA ARG A 233 -8.05 15.22 -7.27
C ARG A 233 -7.46 13.98 -7.96
N LEU A 234 -6.16 13.73 -7.81
CA LEU A 234 -5.47 12.58 -8.40
C LEU A 234 -6.01 11.25 -7.86
N GLN A 235 -6.36 11.17 -6.58
CA GLN A 235 -7.02 10.00 -6.00
C GLN A 235 -8.37 9.71 -6.68
N ARG A 236 -9.17 10.74 -7.00
CA ARG A 236 -10.43 10.58 -7.73
C ARG A 236 -10.21 10.14 -9.18
N VAL A 237 -9.17 10.63 -9.85
CA VAL A 237 -8.79 10.15 -11.18
C VAL A 237 -8.40 8.68 -11.13
N ALA A 238 -7.61 8.27 -10.11
CA ALA A 238 -7.26 6.88 -9.90
C ALA A 238 -8.50 6.00 -9.66
N ASP A 239 -9.49 6.48 -8.90
CA ASP A 239 -10.76 5.77 -8.69
C ASP A 239 -11.52 5.56 -10.01
N GLY A 240 -11.32 6.42 -11.01
CA GLY A 240 -11.98 6.34 -12.33
C GLY A 240 -11.34 5.37 -13.33
N ILE A 241 -10.12 4.88 -13.09
CA ILE A 241 -9.37 4.02 -14.02
C ILE A 241 -10.16 2.75 -14.37
N PHE A 242 -10.33 2.43 -15.65
CA PHE A 242 -11.13 1.29 -16.06
C PHE A 242 -10.49 -0.05 -15.63
N VAL A 243 -11.33 -1.00 -15.20
CA VAL A 243 -10.90 -2.36 -14.86
C VAL A 243 -11.85 -3.35 -15.53
N HIS A 244 -11.31 -4.13 -16.46
CA HIS A 244 -12.09 -5.15 -17.15
C HIS A 244 -12.45 -6.31 -16.21
N HIS A 245 -13.62 -6.94 -16.43
CA HIS A 245 -14.11 -8.06 -15.63
C HIS A 245 -13.11 -9.22 -15.55
N SER A 246 -12.38 -9.51 -16.63
CA SER A 246 -11.35 -10.57 -16.62
C SER A 246 -10.19 -10.27 -15.66
N VAL A 247 -9.83 -9.00 -15.49
CA VAL A 247 -8.82 -8.57 -14.51
C VAL A 247 -9.37 -8.69 -13.10
N MET A 248 -10.64 -8.33 -12.87
CA MET A 248 -11.31 -8.55 -11.58
C MET A 248 -11.35 -10.05 -11.21
N SER A 249 -11.72 -10.91 -12.18
CA SER A 249 -11.71 -12.37 -12.00
C SER A 249 -10.31 -12.89 -11.68
N TYR A 250 -9.28 -12.44 -12.41
CA TYR A 250 -7.88 -12.80 -12.12
C TYR A 250 -7.47 -12.45 -10.69
N LEU A 251 -7.84 -11.24 -10.24
CA LEU A 251 -7.53 -10.72 -8.92
C LEU A 251 -8.22 -11.54 -7.81
N VAL A 252 -9.49 -11.93 -8.03
CA VAL A 252 -10.20 -12.86 -7.15
C VAL A 252 -9.52 -14.23 -7.14
N SER A 253 -9.16 -14.78 -8.31
CA SER A 253 -8.45 -16.06 -8.41
C SER A 253 -7.16 -16.07 -7.59
N LEU A 254 -6.34 -15.01 -7.66
CA LEU A 254 -5.13 -14.88 -6.83
C LEU A 254 -5.45 -14.99 -5.35
N THR A 255 -6.50 -14.31 -4.86
CA THR A 255 -6.87 -14.40 -3.44
C THR A 255 -7.43 -15.77 -3.05
N VAL A 256 -8.28 -16.38 -3.89
CA VAL A 256 -8.87 -17.70 -3.61
C VAL A 256 -7.80 -18.78 -3.64
N ALA A 257 -6.80 -18.69 -4.51
CA ALA A 257 -5.70 -19.65 -4.55
C ALA A 257 -4.87 -19.67 -3.26
N THR A 258 -4.88 -18.61 -2.45
CA THR A 258 -4.26 -18.65 -1.11
C THR A 258 -5.13 -19.32 -0.05
N ARG A 259 -6.44 -19.46 -0.30
CA ARG A 259 -7.42 -20.06 0.64
C ARG A 259 -7.77 -21.49 0.28
N ASP A 260 -7.75 -21.82 -1.01
CA ASP A 260 -7.97 -23.14 -1.57
C ASP A 260 -6.92 -23.42 -2.67
N PRO A 261 -5.65 -23.63 -2.29
CA PRO A 261 -4.56 -23.82 -3.25
C PRO A 261 -4.72 -25.10 -4.09
N SER A 262 -5.33 -26.14 -3.53
CA SER A 262 -5.58 -27.41 -4.21
C SER A 262 -6.45 -27.25 -5.47
N PHE A 263 -7.46 -26.37 -5.43
CA PHE A 263 -8.32 -26.08 -6.59
C PHE A 263 -7.53 -25.54 -7.80
N PHE A 264 -6.41 -24.86 -7.57
CA PHE A 264 -5.57 -24.26 -8.61
C PHE A 264 -4.33 -25.11 -8.96
N GLY A 265 -4.24 -26.34 -8.46
CA GLY A 265 -3.09 -27.22 -8.68
C GLY A 265 -1.86 -26.88 -7.83
N LEU A 266 -2.05 -26.14 -6.74
CA LEU A 266 -1.00 -25.78 -5.78
C LEU A 266 -1.10 -26.59 -4.48
N SER A 267 -1.45 -27.87 -4.57
CA SER A 267 -1.76 -28.69 -3.38
C SER A 267 -0.63 -28.70 -2.33
N HIS A 268 0.63 -28.53 -2.73
CA HIS A 268 1.78 -28.42 -1.82
C HIS A 268 1.74 -27.17 -0.92
N LEU A 269 0.98 -26.14 -1.29
CA LEU A 269 0.76 -24.96 -0.44
C LEU A 269 -0.32 -25.18 0.62
N GLY A 270 -1.09 -26.28 0.54
CA GLY A 270 -2.17 -26.58 1.49
C GLY A 270 -1.68 -26.75 2.93
N ASP A 271 -0.49 -27.33 3.10
CA ASP A 271 0.14 -27.51 4.42
C ASP A 271 1.02 -26.31 4.83
N VAL A 272 1.28 -25.40 3.88
CA VAL A 272 2.13 -24.21 4.07
C VAL A 272 1.30 -23.01 4.53
N VAL A 273 0.11 -22.81 3.96
CA VAL A 273 -0.76 -21.67 4.25
C VAL A 273 -1.85 -22.09 5.24
N GLU A 274 -1.71 -21.67 6.49
CA GLU A 274 -2.71 -21.90 7.53
C GLU A 274 -3.94 -20.99 7.33
N LEU A 275 -3.72 -19.73 6.92
CA LEU A 275 -4.79 -18.79 6.59
C LEU A 275 -4.42 -17.94 5.36
N GLY A 276 -5.25 -18.03 4.33
CA GLY A 276 -5.13 -17.22 3.12
C GLY A 276 -5.55 -15.75 3.33
N VAL A 277 -5.29 -14.90 2.34
CA VAL A 277 -5.50 -13.45 2.47
C VAL A 277 -6.97 -13.07 2.60
N SER A 278 -7.30 -11.96 3.27
CA SER A 278 -8.69 -11.48 3.43
C SER A 278 -9.24 -10.77 2.17
N PRO A 279 -10.55 -10.46 2.08
CA PRO A 279 -11.10 -9.62 0.99
C PRO A 279 -10.48 -8.21 0.92
N ARG A 280 -9.79 -7.74 1.97
CA ARG A 280 -9.02 -6.50 1.89
C ARG A 280 -7.87 -6.60 0.90
N ALA A 281 -7.32 -7.80 0.68
CA ALA A 281 -6.30 -8.01 -0.33
C ALA A 281 -6.83 -7.78 -1.75
N SER A 282 -8.07 -8.23 -2.06
CA SER A 282 -8.63 -8.01 -3.39
C SER A 282 -8.97 -6.54 -3.64
N LEU A 283 -9.58 -5.87 -2.66
CA LEU A 283 -9.84 -4.42 -2.73
C LEU A 283 -8.53 -3.63 -2.81
N GLY A 284 -7.53 -4.01 -2.02
CA GLY A 284 -6.22 -3.36 -1.98
C GLY A 284 -5.44 -3.51 -3.28
N MET A 285 -5.38 -4.72 -3.85
CA MET A 285 -4.73 -4.95 -5.15
C MET A 285 -5.44 -4.14 -6.25
N LEU A 286 -6.77 -4.05 -6.23
CA LEU A 286 -7.52 -3.28 -7.21
C LEU A 286 -7.18 -1.79 -7.13
N ALA A 287 -7.19 -1.21 -5.93
CA ALA A 287 -6.87 0.20 -5.71
C ALA A 287 -5.40 0.51 -6.07
N ALA A 288 -4.46 -0.35 -5.67
CA ALA A 288 -3.04 -0.21 -6.00
C ALA A 288 -2.78 -0.36 -7.50
N ALA A 289 -3.46 -1.29 -8.18
CA ALA A 289 -3.32 -1.49 -9.63
C ALA A 289 -3.91 -0.31 -10.44
N ARG A 290 -5.02 0.30 -9.98
CA ARG A 290 -5.55 1.54 -10.57
C ARG A 290 -4.55 2.70 -10.43
N ALA A 291 -4.00 2.88 -9.23
CA ALA A 291 -2.96 3.89 -9.00
C ALA A 291 -1.71 3.64 -9.87
N LEU A 292 -1.31 2.39 -10.05
CA LEU A 292 -0.16 2.02 -10.88
C LEU A 292 -0.42 2.24 -12.37
N ALA A 293 -1.61 1.91 -12.85
CA ALA A 293 -2.00 2.20 -14.23
C ALA A 293 -1.98 3.72 -14.50
N LEU A 294 -2.53 4.53 -13.58
CA LEU A 294 -2.49 5.99 -13.67
C LEU A 294 -1.06 6.54 -13.67
N LEU A 295 -0.20 6.04 -12.76
CA LEU A 295 1.21 6.43 -12.71
C LEU A 295 1.94 6.10 -14.02
N ARG A 296 1.55 5.01 -14.68
CA ARG A 296 2.06 4.57 -15.99
C ARG A 296 1.35 5.25 -17.18
N GLY A 297 0.50 6.26 -16.95
CA GLY A 297 -0.18 7.01 -18.00
C GLY A 297 -1.30 6.24 -18.71
N ARG A 298 -1.80 5.16 -18.11
CA ARG A 298 -2.87 4.34 -18.69
C ARG A 298 -4.18 4.58 -17.97
N SER A 299 -5.26 4.61 -18.75
CA SER A 299 -6.62 4.75 -18.27
C SER A 299 -7.31 3.42 -17.94
N TYR A 300 -6.58 2.30 -18.03
CA TYR A 300 -7.07 0.97 -17.74
C TYR A 300 -6.01 0.11 -17.06
N VAL A 301 -6.47 -0.81 -16.20
CA VAL A 301 -5.62 -1.77 -15.49
C VAL A 301 -5.32 -2.99 -16.36
N LEU A 302 -4.06 -3.41 -16.38
CA LEU A 302 -3.61 -4.66 -16.97
C LEU A 302 -3.40 -5.73 -15.89
N ALA A 303 -3.46 -7.01 -16.28
CA ALA A 303 -3.11 -8.10 -15.38
C ALA A 303 -1.67 -8.00 -14.84
N GLY A 304 -0.76 -7.41 -15.63
CA GLY A 304 0.61 -7.11 -15.19
C GLY A 304 0.65 -6.14 -14.00
N ASP A 305 -0.23 -5.12 -13.96
CA ASP A 305 -0.28 -4.18 -12.82
C ASP A 305 -0.70 -4.88 -11.53
N VAL A 306 -1.66 -5.81 -11.63
CA VAL A 306 -2.10 -6.63 -10.50
C VAL A 306 -0.96 -7.51 -10.00
N ALA A 307 -0.24 -8.18 -10.92
CA ALA A 307 0.90 -9.02 -10.56
C ALA A 307 2.03 -8.22 -9.89
N ASP A 308 2.30 -7.00 -10.37
CA ASP A 308 3.36 -6.13 -9.84
C ASP A 308 3.11 -5.71 -8.39
N VAL A 309 1.85 -5.51 -7.99
CA VAL A 309 1.48 -5.10 -6.63
C VAL A 309 1.09 -6.28 -5.73
N ALA A 310 0.80 -7.45 -6.30
CA ALA A 310 0.25 -8.60 -5.55
C ALA A 310 1.15 -9.04 -4.40
N SER A 311 2.47 -9.13 -4.60
CA SER A 311 3.40 -9.51 -3.52
C SER A 311 3.39 -8.52 -2.35
N ASP A 312 3.40 -7.21 -2.65
CA ASP A 312 3.39 -6.14 -1.64
C ASP A 312 2.06 -6.11 -0.87
N VAL A 313 0.96 -6.48 -1.52
CA VAL A 313 -0.39 -6.48 -0.93
C VAL A 313 -0.70 -7.79 -0.19
N MET A 314 -0.25 -8.95 -0.67
CA MET A 314 -0.68 -10.26 -0.13
C MET A 314 0.28 -10.82 0.92
N SER A 315 1.59 -10.60 0.80
CA SER A 315 2.59 -11.31 1.61
C SER A 315 2.43 -11.11 3.11
N HIS A 316 2.06 -9.91 3.57
CA HIS A 316 1.86 -9.62 4.99
C HIS A 316 0.49 -10.05 5.54
N ARG A 317 -0.40 -10.55 4.68
CA ARG A 317 -1.75 -11.02 5.00
C ARG A 317 -1.87 -12.53 5.07
N LEU A 318 -0.82 -13.26 4.69
CA LEU A 318 -0.76 -14.71 4.80
C LEU A 318 -0.34 -15.11 6.21
N LEU A 319 -1.05 -16.09 6.78
CA LEU A 319 -0.56 -16.86 7.92
C LEU A 319 0.00 -18.17 7.40
N LEU A 320 1.29 -18.38 7.64
CA LEU A 320 1.95 -19.63 7.34
C LEU A 320 1.85 -20.58 8.53
N SER A 321 1.82 -21.88 8.25
CA SER A 321 1.83 -22.91 9.29
C SER A 321 3.13 -22.86 10.11
N PHE A 322 3.08 -23.40 11.33
CA PHE A 322 4.24 -23.45 12.21
C PHE A 322 5.45 -24.12 11.55
N ASP A 323 5.23 -25.24 10.86
CA ASP A 323 6.29 -25.98 10.17
C ASP A 323 6.89 -25.15 9.03
N ALA A 324 6.07 -24.48 8.22
CA ALA A 324 6.55 -23.60 7.16
C ALA A 324 7.38 -22.43 7.69
N VAL A 325 6.99 -21.84 8.83
CA VAL A 325 7.77 -20.80 9.50
C VAL A 325 9.09 -21.36 10.05
N ALA A 326 9.08 -22.57 10.63
CA ALA A 326 10.28 -23.24 11.13
C ALA A 326 11.28 -23.56 10.01
N ASP A 327 10.77 -23.90 8.82
CA ASP A 327 11.56 -24.13 7.60
C ASP A 327 12.05 -22.84 6.93
N GLY A 328 11.69 -21.67 7.47
CA GLY A 328 12.12 -20.36 6.95
C GLY A 328 11.42 -19.96 5.65
N THR A 329 10.21 -20.47 5.41
CA THR A 329 9.43 -20.12 4.21
C THR A 329 9.08 -18.63 4.20
N ASP A 330 9.42 -17.94 3.11
CA ASP A 330 9.01 -16.56 2.90
C ASP A 330 7.58 -16.51 2.33
N PRO A 331 6.62 -15.77 2.96
CA PRO A 331 5.30 -15.54 2.39
C PRO A 331 5.30 -14.99 0.96
N ARG A 332 6.35 -14.27 0.56
CA ARG A 332 6.50 -13.74 -0.81
C ARG A 332 6.72 -14.84 -1.84
N ASP A 333 7.40 -15.91 -1.47
CA ASP A 333 7.59 -17.07 -2.36
C ASP A 333 6.27 -17.80 -2.57
N VAL A 334 5.42 -17.88 -1.56
CA VAL A 334 4.05 -18.40 -1.69
C VAL A 334 3.24 -17.56 -2.68
N VAL A 335 3.26 -16.23 -2.52
CA VAL A 335 2.55 -15.32 -3.45
C VAL A 335 3.10 -15.42 -4.87
N ARG A 336 4.43 -15.53 -5.03
CA ARG A 336 5.06 -15.71 -6.34
C ARG A 336 4.59 -16.97 -7.04
N GLN A 337 4.56 -18.11 -6.35
CA GLN A 337 4.04 -19.37 -6.89
C GLN A 337 2.57 -19.25 -7.31
N VAL A 338 1.75 -18.54 -6.52
CA VAL A 338 0.34 -18.27 -6.87
C VAL A 338 0.24 -17.42 -8.14
N ILE A 339 1.05 -16.37 -8.28
CA ILE A 339 1.06 -15.50 -9.48
C ILE A 339 1.52 -16.27 -10.72
N GLU A 340 2.52 -17.13 -10.59
CA GLU A 340 3.07 -17.96 -11.68
C GLU A 340 2.07 -19.02 -12.16
N GLN A 341 1.30 -19.60 -11.24
CA GLN A 341 0.34 -20.65 -11.55
C GLN A 341 -0.96 -20.13 -12.18
N ILE A 342 -1.46 -18.98 -11.72
CA ILE A 342 -2.77 -18.47 -12.21
C ILE A 342 -2.57 -17.78 -13.55
N PRO A 343 -3.24 -18.24 -14.63
CA PRO A 343 -3.08 -17.67 -15.95
C PRO A 343 -3.56 -16.21 -15.97
N ARG A 344 -2.73 -15.34 -16.55
CA ARG A 344 -3.11 -13.95 -16.81
C ARG A 344 -4.19 -13.93 -17.90
N PRO A 345 -5.27 -13.14 -17.75
CA PRO A 345 -6.28 -13.05 -18.77
C PRO A 345 -5.69 -12.44 -20.05
N SER A 346 -5.91 -13.10 -21.20
CA SER A 346 -5.70 -12.48 -22.49
C SER A 346 -6.89 -11.57 -22.79
N VAL A 347 -6.68 -10.25 -22.75
CA VAL A 347 -7.64 -9.32 -23.34
C VAL A 347 -7.29 -9.29 -24.82
N ALA A 348 -8.08 -9.97 -25.65
CA ALA A 348 -7.94 -9.86 -27.10
C ALA A 348 -8.20 -8.40 -27.49
N THR A 349 -7.14 -7.65 -27.80
CA THR A 349 -7.25 -6.39 -28.51
C THR A 349 -7.85 -6.71 -29.88
N ARG A 350 -8.75 -5.86 -30.36
CA ARG A 350 -9.56 -6.07 -31.58
C ARG A 350 -8.75 -6.12 -32.90
N GLU A 351 -7.43 -6.26 -32.80
CA GLU A 351 -6.46 -6.31 -33.89
C GLU A 351 -5.70 -7.65 -33.89
N ASP A 352 -6.38 -8.76 -33.64
CA ASP A 352 -5.83 -10.08 -33.99
C ASP A 352 -6.49 -10.57 -35.30
N PRO A 353 -5.89 -10.29 -36.48
CA PRO A 353 -6.41 -10.78 -37.75
C PRO A 353 -6.36 -12.31 -37.88
N ASP A 354 -5.69 -13.04 -36.96
CA ASP A 354 -5.59 -14.50 -36.99
C ASP A 354 -6.64 -15.22 -36.14
N ALA A 355 -7.39 -14.53 -35.27
CA ALA A 355 -8.47 -15.15 -34.49
C ALA A 355 -9.70 -15.58 -35.36
N ALA A 356 -9.77 -15.13 -36.61
CA ALA A 356 -10.84 -15.48 -37.55
C ALA A 356 -10.59 -16.77 -38.36
N ARG A 357 -9.45 -17.46 -38.16
CA ARG A 357 -9.07 -18.61 -39.00
C ARG A 357 -9.28 -20.00 -38.37
N THR A 358 -9.85 -20.09 -37.17
CA THR A 358 -9.96 -21.38 -36.46
C THR A 358 -11.33 -21.65 -35.84
N ALA A 359 -12.41 -21.10 -36.43
CA ALA A 359 -13.78 -21.49 -36.11
C ALA A 359 -14.21 -22.77 -36.87
#